data_AF-A0A543ECA2-F1
#
_entry.id   AF-A0A543ECA2-F1
#
_cell.length_a   1.000
_cell.length_b   1.000
_cell.length_c   1.000
_cell.angle_alpha   90.00
_cell.angle_beta   90.00
_cell.angle_gamma   90.00
#
_symmetry.space_group_name_H-M   'P 1'
#
loop_
_entity.id
_entity.type
_entity.pdbx_description
1 polymer ?
#
loop_
_entity_poly.entity_id
_entity_poly.type
_entity_poly.pdbx_seq_one_letter_code
_entity_poly.pdbx_strand_id
1 'polypeptide(L)'
;MDIVLTEFIEHWKSKDYVIGIVLTGSHALGLQNENSDIDIRIIFDTTQKTTLKGIKNKISYFAESIDSVKKRMQQDYARNMKFEARLFSIGKILYKKNDTVDELIIIAHKFMNTPFRNTQHHRDAIILKMYSLSVNYNYLIQNESSKLYTYNYMSFLKNALHTYSWFMSYELFIDIKTDLILNNPNYRRTNLWQDYPDKTFIQIWIDCIEGEYNNENIRKIYNYLQSQMIQIEGRDFEVVREENIF
;
A
#
# COMPACT_ATOMS: atom_id res chain seq x y z
N MET A 1 -24.88 -6.56 19.00
CA MET A 1 -23.47 -6.13 19.10
C MET A 1 -22.82 -7.08 20.10
N ASP A 2 -21.74 -7.74 19.71
CA ASP A 2 -21.16 -8.88 20.43
C ASP A 2 -20.76 -8.49 21.86
N ILE A 3 -21.05 -9.35 22.86
CA ILE A 3 -20.74 -9.07 24.29
C ILE A 3 -19.24 -8.82 24.44
N VAL A 4 -18.43 -9.62 23.74
CA VAL A 4 -16.97 -9.54 23.72
C VAL A 4 -16.47 -8.18 23.23
N LEU A 5 -17.07 -7.63 22.17
CA LEU A 5 -16.66 -6.32 21.64
C LEU A 5 -17.04 -5.20 22.61
N THR A 6 -18.22 -5.31 23.24
CA THR A 6 -18.67 -4.34 24.25
C THR A 6 -17.70 -4.30 25.44
N GLU A 7 -17.35 -5.47 26.00
CA GLU A 7 -16.38 -5.55 27.10
C GLU A 7 -15.00 -5.03 26.71
N PHE A 8 -14.55 -5.31 25.48
CA PHE A 8 -13.29 -4.81 24.96
C PHE A 8 -13.29 -3.27 24.89
N ILE A 9 -14.36 -2.68 24.35
CA ILE A 9 -14.51 -1.22 24.24
C ILE A 9 -14.55 -0.59 25.63
N GLU A 10 -15.34 -1.11 26.57
CA GLU A 10 -15.45 -0.55 27.93
C GLU A 10 -14.12 -0.63 28.69
N HIS A 11 -13.36 -1.73 28.53
CA HIS A 11 -12.02 -1.85 29.11
C HIS A 11 -11.10 -0.70 28.67
N TRP A 12 -11.06 -0.38 27.37
CA TRP A 12 -10.21 0.68 26.86
C TRP A 12 -10.75 2.07 27.17
N LYS A 13 -12.07 2.27 27.11
CA LYS A 13 -12.71 3.54 27.49
C LYS A 13 -12.42 3.95 28.94
N SER A 14 -12.25 2.98 29.83
CA SER A 14 -11.91 3.24 31.25
C SER A 14 -10.51 3.86 31.47
N LYS A 15 -9.67 3.90 30.43
CA LYS A 15 -8.31 4.47 30.52
C LYS A 15 -8.36 5.95 30.17
N ASP A 16 -7.94 6.81 31.10
CA ASP A 16 -8.02 8.27 30.92
C ASP A 16 -7.28 8.78 29.68
N TYR A 17 -6.18 8.13 29.32
CA TYR A 17 -5.37 8.48 28.15
C TYR A 17 -5.96 8.00 26.81
N VAL A 18 -7.06 7.25 26.80
CA VAL A 18 -7.73 6.81 25.57
C VAL A 18 -8.71 7.89 25.13
N ILE A 19 -8.46 8.46 23.95
CA ILE A 19 -9.27 9.53 23.36
C ILE A 19 -10.19 9.07 22.24
N GLY A 20 -9.95 7.88 21.67
CA GLY A 20 -10.81 7.33 20.63
C GLY A 20 -10.64 5.84 20.39
N ILE A 21 -11.69 5.21 19.88
CA ILE A 21 -11.70 3.84 19.39
C ILE A 21 -12.42 3.82 18.04
N VAL A 22 -11.75 3.29 17.03
CA VAL A 22 -12.24 3.25 15.65
C VAL A 22 -12.26 1.81 15.17
N LEU A 23 -13.43 1.34 14.73
CA LEU A 23 -13.58 0.10 13.99
C LEU A 23 -13.08 0.29 12.56
N THR A 24 -12.22 -0.60 12.10
CA THR A 24 -11.62 -0.57 10.77
C THR A 24 -11.80 -1.93 10.06
N GLY A 25 -11.12 -2.12 8.93
CA GLY A 25 -11.15 -3.39 8.21
C GLY A 25 -12.51 -3.74 7.61
N SER A 26 -12.73 -5.03 7.38
CA SER A 26 -13.93 -5.54 6.68
C SER A 26 -15.22 -5.27 7.46
N HIS A 27 -15.20 -5.36 8.79
CA HIS A 27 -16.34 -5.07 9.65
C HIS A 27 -16.80 -3.61 9.60
N ALA A 28 -15.87 -2.65 9.44
CA ALA A 28 -16.24 -1.25 9.25
C ALA A 28 -17.04 -1.06 7.95
N LEU A 29 -16.66 -1.78 6.90
CA LEU A 29 -17.23 -1.67 5.56
C LEU A 29 -18.45 -2.59 5.31
N GLY A 30 -18.76 -3.51 6.23
CA GLY A 30 -19.80 -4.53 5.99
C GLY A 30 -19.37 -5.64 5.02
N LEU A 31 -18.06 -5.84 4.83
CA LEU A 31 -17.46 -6.82 3.92
C LEU A 31 -16.94 -8.06 4.65
N GLN A 32 -17.24 -8.23 5.93
CA GLN A 32 -16.77 -9.33 6.74
C GLN A 32 -17.38 -10.68 6.29
N ASN A 33 -16.62 -11.74 6.49
CA ASN A 33 -17.07 -13.13 6.37
C ASN A 33 -16.85 -13.87 7.71
N GLU A 34 -17.22 -15.15 7.77
CA GLU A 34 -17.10 -16.00 8.98
C GLU A 34 -15.68 -16.10 9.56
N ASN A 35 -14.67 -15.86 8.72
CA ASN A 35 -13.25 -15.92 9.06
C ASN A 35 -12.63 -14.54 9.33
N SER A 36 -13.44 -13.47 9.31
CA SER A 36 -12.93 -12.11 9.54
C SER A 36 -12.71 -11.83 11.02
N ASP A 37 -11.54 -11.26 11.31
CA ASP A 37 -11.25 -10.64 12.61
C ASP A 37 -11.85 -9.23 12.67
N ILE A 38 -12.10 -8.73 13.88
CA ILE A 38 -12.54 -7.37 14.13
C ILE A 38 -11.30 -6.49 14.31
N ASP A 39 -11.03 -5.60 13.34
CA ASP A 39 -9.88 -4.69 13.39
C ASP A 39 -10.22 -3.38 14.12
N ILE A 40 -9.54 -3.11 15.23
CA ILE A 40 -9.74 -1.92 16.05
C ILE A 40 -8.48 -1.05 16.11
N ARG A 41 -8.64 0.25 15.89
CA ARG A 41 -7.63 1.27 16.22
C ARG A 41 -8.02 1.95 17.53
N ILE A 42 -7.09 2.00 18.47
CA ILE A 42 -7.25 2.71 19.74
C ILE A 42 -6.30 3.90 19.71
N ILE A 43 -6.82 5.08 20.02
CA ILE A 43 -6.08 6.33 19.91
C ILE A 43 -5.83 6.84 21.31
N PHE A 44 -4.56 7.01 21.65
CA PHE A 44 -4.16 7.64 22.90
C PHE A 44 -3.94 9.15 22.72
N ASP A 45 -4.05 9.88 23.83
CA ASP A 45 -3.57 11.25 23.91
C ASP A 45 -2.04 11.32 23.81
N THR A 46 -1.49 12.52 23.98
CA THR A 46 -0.05 12.80 23.87
C THR A 46 0.74 12.38 25.12
N THR A 47 0.08 11.99 26.21
CA THR A 47 0.74 11.57 27.45
C THR A 47 1.27 10.12 27.34
N GLN A 48 0.52 9.26 26.63
CA GLN A 48 0.88 7.86 26.44
C GLN A 48 1.64 7.64 25.13
N LYS A 49 2.95 7.38 25.21
CA LYS A 49 3.83 7.22 24.03
C LYS A 49 3.99 5.78 23.54
N THR A 50 3.53 4.80 24.29
CA THR A 50 3.67 3.39 23.93
C THR A 50 2.74 3.01 22.78
N THR A 51 3.27 2.21 21.84
CA THR A 51 2.47 1.52 20.83
C THR A 51 2.17 0.09 21.29
N LEU A 52 0.92 -0.36 21.15
CA LEU A 52 0.49 -1.71 21.48
C LEU A 52 -0.14 -2.37 20.25
N LYS A 53 0.18 -3.64 20.02
CA LYS A 53 -0.49 -4.48 19.03
C LYS A 53 -0.87 -5.78 19.70
N GLY A 54 -2.09 -6.25 19.50
CA GLY A 54 -2.53 -7.51 20.08
C GLY A 54 -3.74 -8.11 19.40
N ILE A 55 -4.03 -9.34 19.77
CA ILE A 55 -5.23 -10.06 19.37
C ILE A 55 -5.91 -10.54 20.65
N LYS A 56 -7.21 -10.30 20.80
CA LYS A 56 -8.02 -10.78 21.92
C LYS A 56 -9.40 -11.19 21.42
N ASN A 57 -9.75 -12.47 21.53
CA ASN A 57 -11.07 -13.00 21.16
C ASN A 57 -11.53 -12.55 19.75
N LYS A 58 -10.70 -12.80 18.72
CA LYS A 58 -10.88 -12.33 17.32
C LYS A 58 -10.83 -10.81 17.10
N ILE A 59 -10.57 -10.02 18.13
CA ILE A 59 -10.32 -8.58 17.99
C ILE A 59 -8.83 -8.36 17.80
N SER A 60 -8.43 -8.04 16.57
CA SER A 60 -7.10 -7.52 16.24
C SER A 60 -7.09 -6.03 16.55
N TYR A 61 -6.18 -5.58 17.42
CA TYR A 61 -6.12 -4.17 17.78
C TYR A 61 -4.72 -3.60 17.68
N PHE A 62 -4.68 -2.32 17.34
CA PHE A 62 -3.48 -1.50 17.36
C PHE A 62 -3.78 -0.20 18.08
N ALA A 63 -2.98 0.10 19.10
CA ALA A 63 -3.13 1.28 19.93
C ALA A 63 -1.87 2.13 19.87
N GLU A 64 -2.01 3.41 19.60
CA GLU A 64 -0.88 4.35 19.57
C GLU A 64 -1.33 5.77 19.88
N SER A 65 -0.39 6.67 20.19
CA SER A 65 -0.69 8.09 20.37
C SER A 65 -1.17 8.72 19.07
N ILE A 66 -1.98 9.77 19.18
CA ILE A 66 -2.43 10.53 18.01
C ILE A 66 -1.27 11.04 17.15
N ASP A 67 -0.16 11.47 17.76
CA ASP A 67 1.02 11.92 17.04
C ASP A 67 1.66 10.79 16.23
N SER A 68 1.65 9.57 16.77
CA SER A 68 2.16 8.38 16.08
C SER A 68 1.29 8.03 14.88
N VAL A 69 -0.05 8.14 15.01
CA VAL A 69 -0.96 7.95 13.86
C VAL A 69 -0.67 8.98 12.76
N LYS A 70 -0.60 10.27 13.11
CA LYS A 70 -0.32 11.35 12.15
C LYS A 70 1.03 11.12 11.44
N LYS A 71 2.06 10.72 12.20
CA LYS A 71 3.37 10.36 11.66
C LYS A 71 3.30 9.17 10.71
N ARG A 72 2.52 8.14 11.03
CA ARG A 72 2.34 6.95 10.18
C ARG A 72 1.66 7.31 8.86
N MET A 73 0.62 8.14 8.89
CA MET A 73 -0.02 8.65 7.66
C MET A 73 0.99 9.40 6.77
N GLN A 74 1.85 10.24 7.36
CA GLN A 74 2.91 10.94 6.62
C GLN A 74 3.93 9.95 6.02
N GLN A 75 4.36 8.95 6.78
CA GLN A 75 5.31 7.93 6.33
C GLN A 75 4.75 7.07 5.20
N ASP A 76 3.49 6.65 5.30
CA ASP A 76 2.78 5.94 4.23
C ASP A 76 2.74 6.79 2.96
N TYR A 77 2.33 8.06 3.10
CA TYR A 77 2.22 8.97 1.98
C TYR A 77 3.57 9.21 1.27
N ALA A 78 4.64 9.38 2.03
CA ALA A 78 6.01 9.53 1.50
C ALA A 78 6.50 8.28 0.74
N ARG A 79 5.87 7.12 0.98
CA ARG A 79 6.14 5.85 0.30
C ARG A 79 5.15 5.54 -0.82
N ASN A 80 4.37 6.52 -1.29
CA ASN A 80 3.27 6.31 -2.25
C ASN A 80 2.19 5.32 -1.73
N MET A 81 1.89 5.34 -0.43
CA MET A 81 0.83 4.54 0.18
C MET A 81 -0.20 5.45 0.87
N LYS A 82 -1.44 4.99 0.97
CA LYS A 82 -2.51 5.66 1.74
C LYS A 82 -3.12 4.74 2.80
N PHE A 83 -2.40 3.69 3.21
CA PHE A 83 -2.95 2.64 4.06
C PHE A 83 -3.52 3.17 5.39
N GLU A 84 -2.72 3.88 6.20
CA GLU A 84 -3.20 4.38 7.48
C GLU A 84 -4.30 5.43 7.30
N ALA A 85 -4.13 6.36 6.34
CA ALA A 85 -5.16 7.35 6.00
C ALA A 85 -6.49 6.70 5.57
N ARG A 86 -6.43 5.62 4.79
CA ARG A 86 -7.61 4.88 4.36
C ARG A 86 -8.37 4.28 5.54
N LEU A 87 -7.67 3.70 6.51
CA LEU A 87 -8.31 3.08 7.68
C LEU A 87 -9.14 4.08 8.49
N PHE A 88 -8.63 5.30 8.67
CA PHE A 88 -9.37 6.35 9.38
C PHE A 88 -10.45 7.01 8.52
N SER A 89 -10.28 7.03 7.19
CA SER A 89 -11.28 7.60 6.27
C SER A 89 -12.53 6.72 6.10
N ILE A 90 -12.38 5.40 6.22
CA ILE A 90 -13.50 4.44 6.12
C ILE A 90 -13.96 3.90 7.47
N GLY A 91 -13.19 4.18 8.53
CA GLY A 91 -13.41 3.63 9.86
C GLY A 91 -14.69 4.18 10.49
N LYS A 92 -15.28 3.38 11.38
CA LYS A 92 -16.44 3.78 12.18
C LYS A 92 -15.99 4.10 13.59
N ILE A 93 -16.26 5.33 14.06
CA ILE A 93 -15.97 5.72 15.44
C ILE A 93 -16.90 4.92 16.37
N LEU A 94 -16.32 4.16 17.28
CA LEU A 94 -17.03 3.44 18.35
C LEU A 94 -17.01 4.23 19.66
N TYR A 95 -15.97 5.05 19.86
CA TYR A 95 -15.82 5.93 20.99
C TYR A 95 -14.97 7.14 20.62
N LYS A 96 -15.34 8.31 21.13
CA LYS A 96 -14.50 9.51 21.17
C LYS A 96 -14.70 10.24 22.50
N LYS A 97 -13.60 10.67 23.10
CA LYS A 97 -13.60 11.45 24.35
C LYS A 97 -13.84 12.94 24.07
N ASN A 98 -13.37 13.41 22.92
CA ASN A 98 -13.43 14.79 22.44
C ASN A 98 -13.32 14.81 20.90
N ASP A 99 -13.31 15.99 20.29
CA ASP A 99 -13.29 16.16 18.84
C ASP A 99 -11.92 15.95 18.18
N THR A 100 -10.88 15.63 18.97
CA THR A 100 -9.53 15.37 18.46
C THR A 100 -9.50 14.17 17.49
N VAL A 101 -10.40 13.20 17.64
CA VAL A 101 -10.57 12.09 16.69
C VAL A 101 -11.14 12.58 15.34
N ASP A 102 -12.02 13.58 15.36
CA ASP A 102 -12.60 14.14 14.14
C ASP A 102 -11.53 14.89 13.32
N GLU A 103 -10.61 15.60 14.00
CA GLU A 103 -9.45 16.22 13.34
C GLU A 103 -8.56 15.19 12.64
N LEU A 104 -8.35 14.02 13.28
CA LEU A 104 -7.56 12.94 12.71
C LEU A 104 -8.22 12.37 11.44
N ILE A 105 -9.55 12.23 11.43
CA ILE A 105 -10.32 11.79 10.27
C ILE A 105 -10.25 12.84 9.14
N ILE A 106 -10.33 14.14 9.47
CA ILE A 106 -10.15 15.22 8.49
C ILE A 106 -8.76 15.15 7.85
N ILE A 107 -7.70 14.92 8.65
CA ILE A 107 -6.34 14.75 8.13
C ILE A 107 -6.25 13.51 7.23
N ALA A 108 -6.87 12.40 7.63
CA ALA A 108 -6.91 11.18 6.85
C ALA A 108 -7.55 11.41 5.47
N HIS A 109 -8.70 12.08 5.41
CA HIS A 109 -9.36 12.44 4.16
C HIS A 109 -8.51 13.39 3.29
N LYS A 110 -7.74 14.31 3.90
CA LYS A 110 -6.79 15.14 3.14
C LYS A 110 -5.76 14.26 2.45
N PHE A 111 -5.10 13.34 3.17
CA PHE A 111 -4.16 12.40 2.55
C PHE A 111 -4.80 11.55 1.45
N MET A 112 -6.05 11.09 1.64
CA MET A 112 -6.76 10.33 0.60
C MET A 112 -6.96 11.13 -0.68
N ASN A 113 -7.19 12.44 -0.58
CA ASN A 113 -7.43 13.33 -1.73
C ASN A 113 -6.17 13.95 -2.32
N THR A 114 -5.04 13.97 -1.59
CA THR A 114 -3.78 14.50 -2.11
C THR A 114 -3.19 13.54 -3.16
N PRO A 115 -2.87 14.01 -4.38
CA PRO A 115 -2.13 13.22 -5.37
C PRO A 115 -0.69 13.00 -4.92
N PHE A 116 -0.14 11.81 -5.16
CA PHE A 116 1.28 11.56 -4.88
C PHE A 116 2.18 12.46 -5.73
N ARG A 117 3.44 12.61 -5.30
CA ARG A 117 4.44 13.39 -6.04
C ARG A 117 4.55 12.86 -7.47
N ASN A 118 4.55 13.78 -8.45
CA ASN A 118 4.84 13.44 -9.83
C ASN A 118 6.32 13.02 -9.95
N THR A 119 6.53 11.74 -10.27
CA THR A 119 7.84 11.10 -10.38
C THR A 119 8.35 11.04 -11.82
N GLN A 120 7.50 11.33 -12.81
CA GLN A 120 7.83 11.25 -14.24
C GLN A 120 8.92 12.24 -14.67
N HIS A 121 9.12 13.31 -13.88
CA HIS A 121 10.17 14.30 -14.12
C HIS A 121 11.51 13.97 -13.41
N HIS A 122 11.59 12.88 -12.64
CA HIS A 122 12.79 12.48 -11.89
C HIS A 122 13.65 11.54 -12.71
N ARG A 123 14.25 12.04 -13.79
CA ARG A 123 15.01 11.26 -14.78
C ARG A 123 15.99 10.27 -14.13
N ASP A 124 16.78 10.73 -13.16
CA ASP A 124 17.79 9.90 -12.51
C ASP A 124 17.19 8.75 -11.70
N ALA A 125 16.10 9.01 -10.97
CA ALA A 125 15.38 7.97 -10.26
C ALA A 125 14.75 6.95 -11.22
N ILE A 126 14.25 7.42 -12.37
CA ILE A 126 13.71 6.56 -13.43
C ILE A 126 14.84 5.68 -14.00
N ILE A 127 16.01 6.25 -14.29
CA ILE A 127 17.18 5.50 -14.78
C ILE A 127 17.58 4.41 -13.80
N LEU A 128 17.76 4.74 -12.51
CA LEU A 128 18.16 3.77 -11.50
C LEU A 128 17.15 2.62 -11.35
N LYS A 129 15.85 2.92 -11.42
CA LYS A 129 14.79 1.91 -11.37
C LYS A 129 14.74 1.03 -12.61
N MET A 130 14.81 1.63 -13.80
CA MET A 130 14.89 0.88 -15.05
C MET A 130 16.14 0.02 -15.08
N TYR A 131 17.28 0.52 -14.60
CA TYR A 131 18.52 -0.25 -14.53
C TYR A 131 18.37 -1.47 -13.64
N SER A 132 17.81 -1.30 -12.43
CA SER A 132 17.50 -2.42 -11.55
C SER A 132 16.58 -3.45 -12.22
N LEU A 133 15.58 -3.02 -12.99
CA LEU A 133 14.74 -3.92 -13.79
C LEU A 133 15.53 -4.61 -14.91
N SER A 134 16.42 -3.91 -15.61
CA SER A 134 17.23 -4.49 -16.70
C SER A 134 18.15 -5.61 -16.23
N VAL A 135 18.71 -5.49 -15.02
CA VAL A 135 19.56 -6.53 -14.43
C VAL A 135 18.74 -7.81 -14.23
N ASN A 136 17.53 -7.69 -13.66
CA ASN A 136 16.62 -8.83 -13.49
C ASN A 136 16.13 -9.39 -14.82
N TYR A 137 15.79 -8.53 -15.78
CA TYR A 137 15.39 -8.90 -17.14
C TYR A 137 16.49 -9.71 -17.83
N ASN A 138 17.72 -9.20 -17.89
CA ASN A 138 18.85 -9.86 -18.53
C ASN A 138 19.15 -11.22 -17.89
N TYR A 139 19.05 -11.30 -16.56
CA TYR A 139 19.19 -12.57 -15.86
C TYR A 139 18.14 -13.59 -16.31
N LEU A 140 16.86 -13.21 -16.37
CA LEU A 140 15.78 -14.11 -16.82
C LEU A 140 15.98 -14.59 -18.26
N ILE A 141 16.29 -13.67 -19.18
CA ILE A 141 16.52 -14.01 -20.59
C ILE A 141 17.63 -15.05 -20.77
N GLN A 142 18.68 -14.99 -19.95
CA GLN A 142 19.82 -15.91 -20.04
C GLN A 142 19.63 -17.22 -19.27
N ASN A 143 18.63 -17.33 -18.40
CA ASN A 143 18.52 -18.40 -17.41
C ASN A 143 17.12 -19.07 -17.39
N GLU A 144 16.47 -19.23 -18.55
CA GLU A 144 15.13 -19.83 -18.66
C GLU A 144 15.05 -21.26 -18.14
N SER A 145 16.14 -22.03 -18.25
CA SER A 145 16.25 -23.40 -17.73
C SER A 145 16.56 -23.47 -16.23
N SER A 146 16.65 -22.35 -15.52
CA SER A 146 16.97 -22.32 -14.09
C SER A 146 15.86 -22.94 -13.27
N LYS A 147 16.23 -23.74 -12.25
CA LYS A 147 15.27 -24.25 -11.24
C LYS A 147 14.56 -23.14 -10.47
N LEU A 148 15.14 -21.95 -10.43
CA LEU A 148 14.58 -20.77 -9.78
C LEU A 148 13.95 -19.79 -10.77
N TYR A 149 13.76 -20.18 -12.04
CA TYR A 149 13.22 -19.30 -13.07
C TYR A 149 11.87 -18.70 -12.65
N THR A 150 10.91 -19.54 -12.26
CA THR A 150 9.59 -19.09 -11.80
C THR A 150 9.65 -18.11 -10.63
N TYR A 151 10.55 -18.34 -9.67
CA TYR A 151 10.74 -17.41 -8.54
C TYR A 151 11.23 -16.04 -9.03
N ASN A 152 12.26 -16.03 -9.88
CA ASN A 152 12.83 -14.81 -10.42
C ASN A 152 11.85 -14.09 -11.36
N TYR A 153 11.04 -14.84 -12.10
CA TYR A 153 9.98 -14.36 -12.97
C TYR A 153 8.93 -13.58 -12.17
N MET A 154 8.43 -14.19 -11.09
CA MET A 154 7.46 -13.55 -10.20
C MET A 154 8.03 -12.33 -9.47
N SER A 155 9.30 -12.42 -9.06
CA SER A 155 10.02 -11.29 -8.47
C SER A 155 10.13 -10.12 -9.46
N PHE A 156 10.47 -10.40 -10.72
CA PHE A 156 10.50 -9.40 -11.77
C PHE A 156 9.13 -8.76 -12.01
N LEU A 157 8.05 -9.55 -12.13
CA LEU A 157 6.70 -9.02 -12.32
C LEU A 157 6.24 -8.14 -11.16
N LYS A 158 6.55 -8.53 -9.91
CA LYS A 158 6.30 -7.68 -8.74
C LYS A 158 7.04 -6.34 -8.85
N ASN A 159 8.33 -6.40 -9.19
CA ASN A 159 9.16 -5.20 -9.34
C ASN A 159 8.70 -4.31 -10.50
N ALA A 160 8.24 -4.90 -11.60
CA ALA A 160 7.66 -4.20 -12.75
C ALA A 160 6.40 -3.43 -12.33
N LEU A 161 5.44 -4.09 -11.67
CA LEU A 161 4.22 -3.45 -11.16
C LEU A 161 4.54 -2.31 -10.21
N HIS A 162 5.43 -2.52 -9.24
CA HIS A 162 5.81 -1.50 -8.26
C HIS A 162 6.52 -0.30 -8.91
N THR A 163 7.44 -0.57 -9.84
CA THR A 163 8.20 0.47 -10.54
C THR A 163 7.29 1.33 -11.40
N TYR A 164 6.39 0.71 -12.16
CA TYR A 164 5.50 1.44 -13.04
C TYR A 164 4.42 2.19 -12.26
N SER A 165 3.90 1.60 -11.17
CA SER A 165 2.96 2.29 -10.28
C SER A 165 3.60 3.53 -9.65
N TRP A 166 4.85 3.42 -9.20
CA TRP A 166 5.61 4.58 -8.72
C TRP A 166 5.77 5.64 -9.81
N PHE A 167 6.09 5.24 -11.05
CA PHE A 167 6.25 6.16 -12.19
C PHE A 167 4.94 6.88 -12.56
N MET A 168 3.82 6.17 -12.47
CA MET A 168 2.49 6.73 -12.73
C MET A 168 1.90 7.49 -11.55
N SER A 169 2.67 7.69 -10.47
CA SER A 169 2.19 8.26 -9.21
C SER A 169 0.93 7.57 -8.69
N TYR A 170 0.83 6.26 -8.90
CA TYR A 170 -0.22 5.40 -8.39
C TYR A 170 0.17 4.84 -7.01
N GLU A 171 -0.84 4.44 -6.23
CA GLU A 171 -0.62 3.87 -4.91
C GLU A 171 0.07 2.49 -5.02
N LEU A 172 1.10 2.27 -4.20
CA LEU A 172 1.75 0.96 -4.14
C LEU A 172 0.82 -0.10 -3.56
N PHE A 173 0.80 -1.26 -4.20
CA PHE A 173 -0.02 -2.39 -3.78
C PHE A 173 0.48 -2.99 -2.47
N ILE A 174 -0.46 -3.51 -1.68
CA ILE A 174 -0.17 -4.41 -0.57
C ILE A 174 -0.42 -5.82 -1.09
N ASP A 175 0.64 -6.65 -1.11
CA ASP A 175 0.76 -7.89 -1.88
C ASP A 175 -0.47 -8.82 -1.87
N ILE A 176 -1.18 -8.91 -0.74
CA ILE A 176 -2.25 -9.90 -0.53
C ILE A 176 -3.62 -9.52 -1.14
N LYS A 177 -3.79 -8.31 -1.68
CA LYS A 177 -5.09 -7.85 -2.25
C LYS A 177 -4.97 -7.30 -3.68
N THR A 178 -3.85 -7.56 -4.36
CA THR A 178 -3.58 -7.05 -5.70
C THR A 178 -4.69 -7.42 -6.70
N ASP A 179 -5.14 -8.67 -6.70
CA ASP A 179 -6.26 -9.11 -7.56
C ASP A 179 -7.54 -8.30 -7.32
N LEU A 180 -7.97 -8.15 -6.06
CA LEU A 180 -9.15 -7.36 -5.72
C LEU A 180 -9.00 -5.89 -6.12
N ILE A 181 -7.81 -5.31 -5.98
CA ILE A 181 -7.56 -3.92 -6.36
C ILE A 181 -7.66 -3.78 -7.88
N LEU A 182 -7.06 -4.68 -8.66
CA LEU A 182 -7.03 -4.58 -10.13
C LEU A 182 -8.37 -4.96 -10.76
N ASN A 183 -9.01 -6.01 -10.27
CA ASN A 183 -10.10 -6.69 -10.98
C ASN A 183 -11.50 -6.50 -10.36
N ASN A 184 -11.62 -5.90 -9.16
CA ASN A 184 -12.90 -5.72 -8.49
C ASN A 184 -13.26 -4.24 -8.27
N PRO A 185 -14.09 -3.63 -9.16
CA PRO A 185 -14.52 -2.24 -9.03
C PRO A 185 -15.26 -1.94 -7.72
N ASN A 186 -16.05 -2.90 -7.21
CA ASN A 186 -16.78 -2.73 -5.96
C ASN A 186 -15.81 -2.70 -4.75
N TYR A 187 -14.79 -3.56 -4.77
CA TYR A 187 -13.73 -3.54 -3.77
C TYR A 187 -13.03 -2.17 -3.77
N ARG A 188 -12.63 -1.68 -4.95
CA ARG A 188 -11.96 -0.38 -5.09
C ARG A 188 -12.81 0.76 -4.54
N ARG A 189 -14.06 0.88 -4.99
CA ARG A 189 -15.00 1.92 -4.53
C ARG A 189 -15.17 1.89 -3.01
N THR A 190 -15.37 0.71 -2.44
CA THR A 190 -15.62 0.56 -1.00
C THR A 190 -14.37 0.83 -0.16
N ASN A 191 -13.18 0.53 -0.68
CA ASN A 191 -11.90 0.74 0.00
C ASN A 191 -11.17 2.00 -0.47
N LEU A 192 -11.83 2.90 -1.21
CA LEU A 192 -11.25 4.17 -1.70
C LEU A 192 -9.95 3.98 -2.51
N TRP A 193 -9.89 2.94 -3.33
CA TRP A 193 -8.87 2.79 -4.37
C TRP A 193 -9.34 3.45 -5.67
N GLN A 194 -8.40 4.05 -6.37
CA GLN A 194 -8.63 4.55 -7.73
C GLN A 194 -8.47 3.41 -8.74
N ASP A 195 -9.03 3.59 -9.93
CA ASP A 195 -8.69 2.71 -11.05
C ASP A 195 -7.20 2.89 -11.41
N TYR A 196 -6.55 1.79 -11.81
CA TYR A 196 -5.19 1.89 -12.32
C TYR A 196 -5.19 2.71 -13.63
N PRO A 197 -4.28 3.70 -13.78
CA PRO A 197 -4.36 4.65 -14.88
C PRO A 197 -4.07 4.02 -16.25
N ASP A 198 -3.13 3.08 -16.32
CA ASP A 198 -2.76 2.39 -17.55
C ASP A 198 -3.30 0.96 -17.59
N LYS A 199 -4.47 0.81 -18.23
CA LYS A 199 -5.13 -0.49 -18.40
C LYS A 199 -4.37 -1.42 -19.33
N THR A 200 -3.62 -0.89 -20.29
CA THR A 200 -2.83 -1.69 -21.22
C THR A 200 -1.68 -2.35 -20.49
N PHE A 201 -0.95 -1.61 -19.65
CA PHE A 201 0.07 -2.18 -18.78
C PHE A 201 -0.48 -3.30 -17.89
N ILE A 202 -1.61 -3.04 -17.21
CA ILE A 202 -2.21 -4.03 -16.31
C ILE A 202 -2.63 -5.28 -17.06
N GLN A 203 -3.22 -5.14 -18.25
CA GLN A 203 -3.56 -6.31 -19.06
C GLN A 203 -2.31 -7.13 -19.41
N ILE A 204 -1.23 -6.48 -19.87
CA ILE A 204 0.03 -7.16 -20.16
C ILE A 204 0.58 -7.88 -18.92
N TRP A 205 0.52 -7.23 -17.75
CA TRP A 205 0.99 -7.80 -16.49
C TRP A 205 0.16 -9.00 -16.06
N ILE A 206 -1.17 -8.92 -16.16
CA ILE A 206 -2.09 -10.04 -15.86
C ILE A 206 -1.83 -11.21 -16.82
N ASP A 207 -1.70 -10.95 -18.14
CA ASP A 207 -1.38 -11.98 -19.13
C ASP A 207 -0.07 -12.73 -18.77
N CYS A 208 0.93 -12.03 -18.22
CA CYS A 208 2.19 -12.64 -17.79
C CYS A 208 2.03 -13.51 -16.53
N ILE A 209 1.07 -13.20 -15.66
CA ILE A 209 0.78 -13.99 -14.45
C ILE A 209 -0.07 -15.23 -14.77
N GLU A 210 -1.06 -15.08 -15.66
CA GLU A 210 -2.01 -16.15 -16.00
C GLU A 210 -1.48 -17.09 -17.10
N GLY A 211 -0.56 -16.60 -17.94
CA GLY A 211 0.06 -17.35 -19.02
C GLY A 211 1.23 -18.22 -18.60
N GLU A 212 1.93 -18.76 -19.60
CA GLU A 212 3.17 -19.51 -19.38
C GLU A 212 4.31 -18.61 -18.91
N TYR A 213 5.07 -19.07 -17.92
CA TYR A 213 6.26 -18.37 -17.45
C TYR A 213 7.40 -18.61 -18.44
N ASN A 214 7.57 -17.68 -19.36
CA ASN A 214 8.56 -17.75 -20.42
C ASN A 214 9.19 -16.39 -20.74
N ASN A 215 10.28 -16.42 -21.49
CA ASN A 215 11.03 -15.23 -21.84
C ASN A 215 10.26 -14.27 -22.77
N GLU A 216 9.32 -14.75 -23.56
CA GLU A 216 8.51 -13.89 -24.44
C GLU A 216 7.66 -12.90 -23.62
N ASN A 217 6.99 -13.40 -22.59
CA ASN A 217 6.21 -12.57 -21.68
C ASN A 217 7.07 -11.53 -20.94
N ILE A 218 8.26 -11.94 -20.49
CA ILE A 218 9.25 -11.02 -19.88
C ILE A 218 9.67 -9.91 -20.84
N ARG A 219 9.96 -10.24 -22.11
CA ARG A 219 10.27 -9.25 -23.15
C ARG A 219 9.10 -8.31 -23.39
N LYS A 220 7.88 -8.84 -23.51
CA LYS A 220 6.66 -8.07 -23.78
C LYS A 220 6.46 -6.96 -22.73
N ILE A 221 6.45 -7.32 -21.44
CA ILE A 221 6.24 -6.34 -20.38
C ILE A 221 7.44 -5.38 -20.22
N TYR A 222 8.67 -5.88 -20.36
CA TYR A 222 9.86 -5.03 -20.22
C TYR A 222 9.95 -3.99 -21.34
N ASN A 223 9.68 -4.38 -22.59
CA ASN A 223 9.62 -3.46 -23.74
C ASN A 223 8.52 -2.42 -23.56
N TYR A 224 7.37 -2.83 -23.01
CA TYR A 224 6.30 -1.88 -22.68
C TYR A 224 6.81 -0.83 -21.69
N LEU A 225 7.44 -1.23 -20.59
CA LEU A 225 8.01 -0.30 -19.61
C LEU A 225 9.04 0.66 -20.21
N GLN A 226 9.94 0.17 -21.06
CA GLN A 226 10.90 1.01 -21.76
C GLN A 226 10.23 2.05 -22.67
N SER A 227 9.14 1.67 -23.35
CA SER A 227 8.38 2.58 -24.21
C SER A 227 7.69 3.71 -23.45
N GLN A 228 7.33 3.46 -22.19
CA GLN A 228 6.60 4.41 -21.34
C GLN A 228 7.53 5.27 -20.48
N MET A 229 8.68 4.74 -20.07
CA MET A 229 9.58 5.36 -19.10
C MET A 229 10.86 5.88 -19.75
N ILE A 230 11.86 5.01 -19.89
CA ILE A 230 13.13 5.32 -20.53
C ILE A 230 13.78 4.02 -21.00
N GLN A 231 14.37 4.07 -22.19
CA GLN A 231 15.21 2.99 -22.71
C GLN A 231 16.63 3.16 -22.18
N ILE A 232 17.19 2.08 -21.60
CA ILE A 232 18.50 2.09 -20.95
C ILE A 232 19.49 1.05 -21.51
N GLU A 233 19.01 0.09 -22.31
CA GLU A 233 19.90 -0.92 -22.89
C GLU A 233 20.92 -0.29 -23.82
N GLY A 234 22.20 -0.64 -23.62
CA GLY A 234 23.31 -0.14 -24.41
C GLY A 234 23.63 1.34 -24.20
N ARG A 235 23.15 1.97 -23.12
CA ARG A 235 23.43 3.38 -22.80
C ARG A 235 24.26 3.50 -21.55
N ASP A 236 25.39 4.19 -21.65
CA ASP A 236 26.15 4.63 -20.49
C ASP A 236 25.36 5.69 -19.73
N PHE A 237 25.33 5.58 -18.41
CA PHE A 237 24.75 6.60 -17.55
C PHE A 237 25.53 6.72 -16.24
N GLU A 238 25.59 7.93 -15.71
CA GLU A 238 26.05 8.24 -14.37
C GLU A 238 24.94 9.03 -13.67
N VAL A 239 24.64 8.68 -12.43
CA VAL A 239 23.68 9.40 -11.60
C VAL A 239 24.42 9.96 -10.40
N VAL A 240 24.51 11.27 -10.34
CA VAL A 240 25.11 11.98 -9.20
C VAL A 240 24.01 12.29 -8.19
N ARG A 241 24.13 11.74 -6.98
CA ARG A 241 23.18 12.00 -5.91
C ARG A 241 23.81 13.03 -4.96
N GLU A 242 23.37 14.27 -5.06
CA GLU A 242 23.69 15.27 -4.05
C GLU A 242 22.88 14.94 -2.80
N GLU A 243 23.56 14.47 -1.75
CA GLU A 243 22.96 14.34 -0.43
C GLU A 243 22.65 15.75 0.08
N ASN A 244 21.42 16.21 -0.13
CA ASN A 244 20.89 17.31 0.64
C ASN A 244 20.72 16.80 2.08
N ILE A 245 21.74 17.08 2.90
CA ILE A 245 21.72 16.93 4.35
C ILE A 245 20.59 17.82 4.88
N PHE A 246 19.49 17.20 5.28
CA PHE A 246 18.44 17.80 6.11
C PHE A 246 18.26 16.95 7.36
#